data_AF-A0A8C4WYE3-F1
#
_entry.id   AF-A0A8C4WYE3-F1
#
_cell.length_a   1.000
_cell.length_b   1.000
_cell.length_c   1.000
_cell.angle_alpha   90.00
_cell.angle_beta   90.00
_cell.angle_gamma   90.00
#
_symmetry.space_group_name_H-M   'P 1'
#
loop_
_entity.id
_entity.type
_entity.pdbx_description
1 polymer ?
#
loop_
_entity_poly.entity_id
_entity_poly.type
_entity_poly.pdbx_seq_one_letter_code
_entity_poly.pdbx_strand_id
1 'polypeptide(L)'
;MAFWQSFFGPRVNDVIRRLRQFDAYPKPLEDFRVKTFGGAAVTIISGCIMFILFLSELHYYMTKEVRPELFVDTTRGDKLNINLDVTFPHMPCAFLTLDAMDVSGEQQIDVAHTLYKKRLDRHGHGITQEDEKHAELGKSEELIDVKKLSPDRCESCYGAKTEDLECCNSCEDVREAYRRKGWAFKTPELIEQCKREGFTQRVHEQKGEGCQVYGFLEVNKVAGNFHFAPGKSFQQAHVHVHALELQDFNPFGSEKFNLTHYINHLSFGQEYPGIKNPLDGTKAVAHEDSVMFQYFVKVVPTVYIKSDGEILSAREPCEWRRPMG
;
A
#
# COMPACT_ATOMS: atom_id res chain seq x y z
N MET A 1 12.11 -68.35 19.98
CA MET A 1 12.17 -67.35 18.89
C MET A 1 12.83 -67.98 17.66
N ALA A 2 12.16 -68.94 17.01
CA ALA A 2 12.70 -69.63 15.84
C ALA A 2 11.71 -69.61 14.66
N PHE A 3 11.03 -68.48 14.45
CA PHE A 3 10.04 -68.36 13.37
C PHE A 3 9.98 -67.00 12.67
N TRP A 4 10.90 -66.07 12.98
CA TRP A 4 10.93 -64.72 12.40
C TRP A 4 12.28 -64.37 11.74
N GLN A 5 12.97 -65.37 11.17
CA GLN A 5 14.23 -65.15 10.44
C GLN A 5 14.08 -64.95 8.93
N SER A 6 12.86 -64.96 8.38
CA SER A 6 12.65 -64.94 6.91
C SER A 6 12.20 -63.61 6.31
N PHE A 7 12.04 -62.52 7.08
CA PHE A 7 11.45 -61.27 6.57
C PHE A 7 12.34 -60.02 6.61
N PHE A 8 13.52 -60.04 7.23
CA PHE A 8 14.40 -58.87 7.31
C PHE A 8 15.80 -59.20 6.74
N GLY A 9 16.19 -58.46 5.69
CA GLY A 9 17.44 -58.67 4.95
C GLY A 9 18.73 -58.43 5.77
N PRO A 10 19.90 -58.84 5.23
CA PRO A 10 21.17 -58.94 5.96
C PRO A 10 21.67 -57.66 6.62
N ARG A 11 21.24 -56.47 6.17
CA ARG A 11 21.62 -55.18 6.77
C ARG A 11 21.09 -54.97 8.20
N VAL A 12 19.94 -55.55 8.54
CA VAL A 12 19.35 -55.38 9.87
C VAL A 12 20.16 -56.11 10.95
N ASN A 13 20.75 -57.25 10.59
CA ASN A 13 21.58 -58.05 11.49
C ASN A 13 22.87 -57.35 11.90
N ASP A 14 23.48 -56.57 11.00
CA ASP A 14 24.68 -55.78 11.32
C ASP A 14 24.38 -54.60 12.25
N VAL A 15 23.24 -53.93 12.06
CA VAL A 15 22.79 -52.84 12.94
C VAL A 15 22.49 -53.35 14.34
N ILE A 16 21.81 -54.50 14.46
CA ILE A 16 21.53 -55.15 15.76
C ILE A 16 22.83 -55.55 16.47
N ARG A 17 23.84 -56.03 15.72
CA ARG A 17 25.14 -56.40 16.29
C ARG A 17 25.90 -55.19 16.84
N ARG A 18 25.84 -54.03 16.16
CA ARG A 18 26.42 -52.77 16.66
C ARG A 18 25.64 -52.20 17.85
N LEU A 19 24.31 -52.30 17.85
CA LEU A 19 23.48 -51.87 18.98
C LEU A 19 23.72 -52.71 20.25
N ARG A 20 24.06 -54.00 20.10
CA ARG A 20 24.48 -54.85 21.23
C ARG A 20 25.74 -54.37 21.95
N GLN A 21 26.57 -53.54 21.31
CA GLN A 21 27.76 -52.97 21.95
C GLN A 21 27.43 -51.74 22.83
N PHE A 22 26.23 -51.16 22.70
CA PHE A 22 25.74 -50.05 23.51
C PHE A 22 24.89 -50.49 24.71
N ASP A 23 24.72 -51.80 24.92
CA ASP A 23 23.98 -52.38 26.04
C ASP A 23 24.89 -52.42 27.29
N ALA A 24 24.88 -51.36 28.08
CA ALA A 24 25.81 -51.12 29.20
C ALA A 24 25.51 -51.93 30.48
N TYR A 25 24.49 -52.81 30.49
CA TYR A 25 24.03 -53.50 31.69
C TYR A 25 24.28 -55.03 31.64
N PRO A 26 24.83 -55.63 32.71
CA PRO A 26 25.03 -57.08 32.78
C PRO A 26 23.69 -57.82 32.77
N LYS A 27 23.55 -58.81 31.89
CA LYS A 27 22.29 -59.56 31.74
C LYS A 27 22.14 -60.59 32.87
N PRO A 28 20.99 -60.64 33.56
CA PRO A 28 20.75 -61.64 34.61
C PRO A 28 20.66 -63.06 34.03
N LEU A 29 20.96 -64.05 34.87
CA LEU A 29 20.89 -65.49 34.55
C LEU A 29 19.49 -65.88 34.03
N GLU A 30 19.45 -66.77 33.03
CA GLU A 30 18.23 -67.11 32.28
C GLU A 30 17.13 -67.75 33.18
N ASP A 31 17.50 -68.39 34.28
CA ASP A 31 16.60 -69.12 35.20
C ASP A 31 15.68 -68.21 36.03
N PHE A 32 16.01 -66.93 36.16
CA PHE A 32 15.16 -65.94 36.85
C PHE A 32 14.35 -65.08 35.86
N ARG A 33 14.40 -65.39 34.55
CA ARG A 33 13.81 -64.56 33.49
C ARG A 33 12.61 -65.24 32.84
N VAL A 34 11.41 -64.93 33.33
CA VAL A 34 10.16 -65.33 32.67
C VAL A 34 9.87 -64.38 31.50
N LYS A 35 10.01 -64.87 30.27
CA LYS A 35 9.66 -64.11 29.06
C LYS A 35 8.15 -64.15 28.85
N THR A 36 7.45 -63.06 29.12
CA THR A 36 6.00 -62.95 28.87
C THR A 36 5.74 -62.18 27.57
N PHE A 37 4.79 -62.67 26.76
CA PHE A 37 4.37 -61.99 25.53
C PHE A 37 3.75 -60.60 25.83
N GLY A 38 3.02 -60.49 26.95
CA GLY A 38 2.46 -59.22 27.42
C GLY A 38 3.52 -58.17 27.76
N GLY A 39 4.63 -58.56 28.41
CA GLY A 39 5.74 -57.64 28.70
C GLY A 39 6.37 -57.08 27.44
N ALA A 40 6.59 -57.92 26.42
CA ALA A 40 7.10 -57.48 25.12
C ALA A 40 6.14 -56.52 24.40
N ALA A 41 4.83 -56.78 24.44
CA ALA A 41 3.83 -55.89 23.85
C ALA A 41 3.83 -54.51 24.54
N VAL A 42 3.88 -54.48 25.88
CA VAL A 42 3.95 -53.22 26.64
C VAL A 42 5.21 -52.43 26.32
N THR A 43 6.38 -53.08 26.18
CA THR A 43 7.64 -52.40 25.82
C THR A 43 7.61 -51.84 24.40
N ILE A 44 6.99 -52.54 23.44
CA ILE A 44 6.86 -52.04 22.06
C ILE A 44 5.91 -50.84 22.05
N ILE A 45 4.76 -50.94 22.71
CA ILE A 45 3.78 -49.85 22.78
C ILE A 45 4.39 -48.62 23.47
N SER A 46 5.08 -48.80 24.60
CA SER A 46 5.74 -47.68 25.28
C SER A 46 6.86 -47.07 24.46
N GLY A 47 7.66 -47.89 23.75
CA GLY A 47 8.67 -47.43 22.80
C GLY A 47 8.08 -46.62 21.65
N CYS A 48 6.97 -47.07 21.07
CA CYS A 48 6.25 -46.33 20.04
C CYS A 48 5.72 -44.98 20.56
N ILE A 49 5.11 -44.97 21.74
CA ILE A 49 4.61 -43.73 22.36
C ILE A 49 5.76 -42.77 22.64
N MET A 50 6.86 -43.24 23.23
CA MET A 50 8.06 -42.42 23.48
C MET A 50 8.63 -41.84 22.19
N PHE A 51 8.67 -42.63 21.11
CA PHE A 51 9.15 -42.15 19.81
C PHE A 51 8.22 -41.10 19.18
N ILE A 52 6.90 -41.30 19.28
CA ILE A 52 5.92 -40.31 18.80
C ILE A 52 6.04 -39.00 19.59
N LEU A 53 6.15 -39.08 20.92
CA LEU A 53 6.35 -37.90 21.76
C LEU A 53 7.66 -37.19 21.44
N PHE A 54 8.75 -37.93 21.21
CA PHE A 54 10.02 -37.36 20.78
C PHE A 54 9.90 -36.60 19.45
N LEU A 55 9.24 -37.19 18.44
CA LEU A 55 9.01 -36.51 17.16
C LEU A 55 8.12 -35.28 17.32
N SER A 56 7.10 -35.34 18.18
CA SER A 56 6.22 -34.22 18.47
C SER A 56 6.97 -33.05 19.14
N GLU A 57 7.76 -33.34 20.18
CA GLU A 57 8.57 -32.34 20.87
C GLU A 57 9.66 -31.77 19.97
N LEU A 58 10.30 -32.61 19.14
CA LEU A 58 11.29 -32.15 18.17
C LEU A 58 10.66 -31.21 17.12
N HIS A 59 9.45 -31.54 16.64
CA HIS A 59 8.71 -30.68 15.73
C HIS A 59 8.31 -29.36 16.41
N TYR A 60 7.84 -29.41 17.66
CA TYR A 60 7.51 -28.22 18.44
C TYR A 60 8.75 -27.34 18.68
N TYR A 61 9.88 -27.93 19.05
CA TYR A 61 11.15 -27.21 19.25
C TYR A 61 11.67 -26.55 17.97
N MET A 62 11.45 -27.18 16.81
CA MET A 62 11.79 -26.61 15.51
C MET A 62 10.78 -25.55 15.02
N THR A 63 9.63 -25.41 15.69
CA THR A 63 8.64 -24.39 15.36
C THR A 63 9.12 -23.04 15.90
N LYS A 64 9.14 -22.03 15.03
CA LYS A 64 9.55 -20.66 15.41
C LYS A 64 8.42 -19.98 16.17
N GLU A 65 8.72 -19.44 17.35
CA GLU A 65 7.80 -18.62 18.15
C GLU A 65 8.19 -17.14 18.02
N VAL A 66 7.23 -16.27 17.70
CA VAL A 66 7.42 -14.81 17.66
C VAL A 66 7.08 -14.25 19.03
N ARG A 67 8.02 -13.54 19.67
CA ARG A 67 7.83 -12.91 20.98
C ARG A 67 7.65 -11.40 20.82
N PRO A 68 6.47 -10.85 21.12
CA PRO A 68 6.25 -9.41 21.08
C PRO A 68 6.85 -8.75 22.32
N GLU A 69 7.70 -7.74 22.12
CA GLU A 69 8.23 -6.90 23.20
C GLU A 69 7.91 -5.43 22.92
N LEU A 70 7.59 -4.69 23.97
CA LEU A 70 7.29 -3.25 23.89
C LEU A 70 8.49 -2.46 24.40
N PHE A 71 8.98 -1.54 23.57
CA PHE A 71 10.06 -0.64 23.94
C PHE A 71 9.72 0.79 23.55
N VAL A 72 10.42 1.75 24.17
CA VAL A 72 10.24 3.17 23.87
C VAL A 72 10.96 3.49 22.56
N ASP A 73 10.21 4.04 21.62
CA ASP A 73 10.76 4.52 20.37
C ASP A 73 11.56 5.82 20.60
N THR A 74 12.88 5.75 20.41
CA THR A 74 13.80 6.88 20.56
C THR A 74 14.16 7.55 19.24
N THR A 75 13.65 7.03 18.11
CA THR A 75 13.91 7.61 16.79
C THR A 75 13.19 8.94 16.63
N ARG A 76 13.92 10.00 16.24
CA ARG A 76 13.39 11.35 16.01
C ARG A 76 13.77 11.83 14.63
N GLY A 77 12.80 12.38 13.90
CA GLY A 77 13.03 12.96 12.57
C GLY A 77 13.09 11.96 11.42
N ASP A 78 12.74 10.69 11.66
CA ASP A 78 12.67 9.69 10.60
C ASP A 78 11.49 9.96 9.66
N LYS A 79 11.68 9.59 8.39
CA LYS A 79 10.61 9.56 7.40
C LYS A 79 9.84 8.24 7.44
N LEU A 80 8.66 8.24 6.83
CA LEU A 80 7.73 7.11 6.75
C LEU A 80 7.28 6.96 5.30
N ASN A 81 7.50 5.77 4.74
CA ASN A 81 6.89 5.42 3.46
C ASN A 81 5.49 4.86 3.70
N ILE A 82 4.47 5.50 3.14
CA ILE A 82 3.11 5.00 3.08
C ILE A 82 2.94 4.34 1.73
N ASN A 83 2.83 3.02 1.67
CA ASN A 83 2.60 2.30 0.43
C ASN A 83 1.08 2.25 0.21
N LEU A 84 0.64 2.66 -0.96
CA LEU A 84 -0.78 2.74 -1.29
C LEU A 84 -1.04 2.16 -2.68
N ASP A 85 -2.18 1.50 -2.81
CA ASP A 85 -2.80 1.08 -4.06
C ASP A 85 -4.32 1.23 -3.89
N VAL A 86 -4.87 2.26 -4.53
CA VAL A 86 -6.28 2.65 -4.42
C VAL A 86 -6.86 2.83 -5.81
N THR A 87 -8.01 2.19 -6.05
CA THR A 87 -8.73 2.25 -7.32
C THR A 87 -10.02 3.03 -7.20
N PHE A 88 -10.19 4.03 -8.06
CA PHE A 88 -11.37 4.87 -8.20
C PHE A 88 -12.07 4.56 -9.54
N PRO A 89 -13.11 3.70 -9.59
CA PRO A 89 -13.78 3.30 -10.84
C PRO A 89 -14.51 4.41 -11.59
N HIS A 90 -14.88 5.49 -10.90
CA HIS A 90 -15.72 6.56 -11.44
C HIS A 90 -15.04 7.93 -11.41
N MET A 91 -13.70 7.94 -11.32
CA MET A 91 -12.91 9.15 -11.26
C MET A 91 -11.75 9.11 -12.28
N PRO A 92 -11.69 10.05 -13.22
CA PRO A 92 -10.58 10.15 -14.16
C PRO A 92 -9.26 10.54 -13.48
N CYS A 93 -8.14 9.97 -13.94
CA CYS A 93 -6.81 10.26 -13.39
C CYS A 93 -6.40 11.73 -13.55
N ALA A 94 -6.85 12.41 -14.62
CA ALA A 94 -6.50 13.81 -14.86
C ALA A 94 -7.07 14.79 -13.81
N PHE A 95 -8.13 14.38 -13.09
CA PHE A 95 -8.77 15.21 -12.07
C PHE A 95 -8.45 14.79 -10.64
N LEU A 96 -7.97 13.59 -10.43
CA LEU A 96 -7.65 13.10 -9.10
C LEU A 96 -6.31 13.66 -8.63
N THR A 97 -6.27 14.33 -7.49
CA THR A 97 -5.03 14.69 -6.79
C THR A 97 -4.91 13.96 -5.47
N LEU A 98 -3.66 13.74 -5.05
CA LEU A 98 -3.32 13.27 -3.72
C LEU A 98 -2.52 14.37 -3.05
N ASP A 99 -2.97 14.76 -1.86
CA ASP A 99 -2.32 15.76 -1.04
C ASP A 99 -2.02 15.18 0.33
N ALA A 100 -0.89 15.57 0.92
CA ALA A 100 -0.48 15.17 2.25
C ALA A 100 -0.05 16.40 3.07
N MET A 101 -0.51 16.46 4.31
CA MET A 101 -0.28 17.57 5.22
C MET A 101 0.02 17.06 6.63
N ASP A 102 1.10 17.55 7.23
CA ASP A 102 1.46 17.25 8.60
C ASP A 102 0.94 18.30 9.61
N VAL A 103 1.09 18.03 10.91
CA VAL A 103 0.70 18.98 11.98
C VAL A 103 1.44 20.31 11.93
N SER A 104 2.60 20.37 11.27
CA SER A 104 3.36 21.62 11.10
C SER A 104 2.77 22.49 9.99
N GLY A 105 1.80 21.95 9.23
CA GLY A 105 1.23 22.59 8.06
C GLY A 105 2.17 22.56 6.85
N GLU A 106 3.26 21.80 6.92
CA GLU A 106 4.14 21.57 5.79
C GLU A 106 3.40 20.66 4.80
N GLN A 107 3.10 21.20 3.62
CA GLN A 107 2.52 20.43 2.53
C GLN A 107 3.67 19.86 1.72
N GLN A 108 3.73 18.53 1.61
CA GLN A 108 4.60 17.92 0.61
C GLN A 108 3.85 17.90 -0.73
N ILE A 109 3.85 19.05 -1.41
CA ILE A 109 3.18 19.28 -2.71
C ILE A 109 3.84 18.45 -3.83
N ASP A 110 5.06 17.93 -3.58
CA ASP A 110 5.95 17.38 -4.60
C ASP A 110 6.51 15.98 -4.25
N VAL A 111 5.72 15.12 -3.59
CA VAL A 111 6.08 13.68 -3.43
C VAL A 111 5.81 12.88 -4.73
N ALA A 112 5.86 13.56 -5.87
CA ALA A 112 5.36 13.09 -7.15
C ALA A 112 6.24 12.04 -7.84
N HIS A 113 7.49 11.83 -7.37
CA HIS A 113 8.43 10.95 -8.06
C HIS A 113 8.18 9.45 -7.88
N THR A 114 7.31 9.05 -6.95
CA THR A 114 7.15 7.65 -6.52
C THR A 114 5.70 7.14 -6.55
N LEU A 115 4.77 7.99 -6.98
CA LEU A 115 3.38 7.67 -7.18
C LEU A 115 3.05 7.63 -8.67
N TYR A 116 2.22 6.68 -9.04
CA TYR A 116 1.84 6.41 -10.42
C TYR A 116 0.32 6.40 -10.52
N LYS A 117 -0.18 6.93 -11.64
CA LYS A 117 -1.59 6.92 -12.01
C LYS A 117 -1.76 6.08 -13.26
N LYS A 118 -2.67 5.12 -13.17
CA LYS A 118 -3.04 4.26 -14.29
C LYS A 118 -4.49 4.48 -14.64
N ARG A 119 -4.73 4.85 -15.89
CA ARG A 119 -6.06 5.05 -16.45
C ARG A 119 -6.76 3.70 -16.62
N LEU A 120 -7.99 3.62 -16.13
CA LEU A 120 -8.83 2.42 -16.19
C LEU A 120 -10.03 2.67 -17.10
N ASP A 121 -10.40 1.66 -17.87
CA ASP A 121 -11.65 1.65 -18.61
C ASP A 121 -12.85 1.46 -17.67
N ARG A 122 -14.06 1.49 -18.25
CA ARG A 122 -15.32 1.26 -17.53
C ARG A 122 -15.42 -0.11 -16.84
N HIS A 123 -14.58 -1.07 -17.26
CA HIS A 123 -14.54 -2.43 -16.73
C HIS A 123 -13.40 -2.63 -15.72
N GLY A 124 -12.58 -1.60 -15.46
CA GLY A 124 -11.44 -1.66 -14.55
C GLY A 124 -10.14 -2.18 -15.19
N HIS A 125 -10.06 -2.24 -16.51
CA HIS A 125 -8.86 -2.64 -17.24
C HIS A 125 -7.98 -1.43 -17.58
N GLY A 126 -6.66 -1.59 -17.49
CA GLY A 126 -5.71 -0.52 -17.85
C GLY A 126 -5.78 -0.16 -19.33
N ILE A 127 -6.01 1.11 -19.66
CA ILE A 127 -6.10 1.61 -21.05
C ILE A 127 -4.71 1.85 -21.65
N THR A 128 -3.77 2.36 -20.86
CA THR A 128 -2.41 2.70 -21.31
C THR A 128 -1.38 1.63 -20.92
N GLN A 129 -0.37 1.42 -21.78
CA GLN A 129 0.79 0.55 -21.52
C GLN A 129 1.91 1.24 -20.74
N GLU A 130 1.86 2.58 -20.64
CA GLU A 130 2.80 3.38 -19.85
C GLU A 130 2.03 4.00 -18.68
N ASP A 131 2.52 3.76 -17.48
CA ASP A 131 1.97 4.33 -16.25
C ASP A 131 2.35 5.81 -16.21
N GLU A 132 1.36 6.72 -16.19
CA GLU A 132 1.63 8.13 -16.02
C GLU A 132 2.20 8.31 -14.61
N LYS A 133 3.51 8.58 -14.50
CA LYS A 133 4.09 9.12 -13.25
C LYS A 133 3.23 10.29 -12.83
N HIS A 134 3.03 10.48 -11.52
CA HIS A 134 2.41 11.70 -11.02
C HIS A 134 3.21 12.86 -11.63
N ALA A 135 2.63 13.48 -12.67
CA ALA A 135 3.35 14.45 -13.45
C ALA A 135 3.65 15.60 -12.51
N GLU A 136 4.92 15.97 -12.40
CA GLU A 136 5.24 17.29 -11.90
C GLU A 136 4.37 18.31 -12.64
N LEU A 137 3.78 19.24 -11.89
CA LEU A 137 3.32 20.48 -12.49
C LEU A 137 4.53 21.19 -13.08
N GLY A 138 4.80 20.96 -14.36
CA GLY A 138 5.83 21.71 -15.09
C GLY A 138 6.37 21.07 -16.36
N LYS A 139 6.21 19.77 -16.58
CA LYS A 139 6.65 19.13 -17.83
C LYS A 139 5.56 18.29 -18.46
N SER A 140 4.82 18.95 -19.34
CA SER A 140 4.11 18.30 -20.44
C SER A 140 5.12 17.64 -21.38
N GLU A 141 5.40 16.36 -21.19
CA GLU A 141 6.04 15.49 -22.19
C GLU A 141 5.09 14.31 -22.40
N GLU A 142 4.56 13.99 -23.55
CA GLU A 142 4.52 14.59 -24.89
C GLU A 142 3.16 14.19 -25.47
N LEU A 143 2.49 15.08 -26.20
CA LEU A 143 1.88 14.81 -27.53
C LEU A 143 1.05 16.02 -27.98
N ILE A 144 1.47 16.55 -29.12
CA ILE A 144 0.86 17.60 -29.98
C ILE A 144 1.40 19.05 -29.76
N ASP A 145 2.44 19.36 -30.54
CA ASP A 145 2.84 20.67 -31.09
C ASP A 145 3.41 21.78 -30.17
N VAL A 146 3.98 21.46 -28.99
CA VAL A 146 4.74 22.46 -28.19
C VAL A 146 6.07 22.87 -28.88
N LYS A 147 6.61 22.05 -29.78
CA LYS A 147 7.86 22.33 -30.52
C LYS A 147 7.76 23.49 -31.52
N LYS A 148 6.59 24.06 -31.78
CA LYS A 148 6.39 25.18 -32.73
C LYS A 148 6.36 26.58 -32.11
N LEU A 149 6.30 26.71 -30.79
CA LEU A 149 6.11 28.02 -30.17
C LEU A 149 7.37 28.44 -29.40
N SER A 150 7.77 29.70 -29.56
CA SER A 150 8.97 30.26 -28.94
C SER A 150 8.90 30.23 -27.41
N PRO A 151 10.03 29.98 -26.70
CA PRO A 151 10.12 30.05 -25.25
C PRO A 151 9.81 31.45 -24.68
N ASP A 152 10.18 32.52 -25.41
CA ASP A 152 10.01 33.92 -24.99
C ASP A 152 8.62 34.51 -25.31
N ARG A 153 7.59 33.67 -25.46
CA ARG A 153 6.23 34.19 -25.68
C ARG A 153 5.59 34.57 -24.34
N CYS A 154 4.77 35.61 -24.37
CA CYS A 154 3.97 36.05 -23.23
C CYS A 154 2.50 36.13 -23.67
N GLU A 155 1.74 35.09 -23.40
CA GLU A 155 0.30 35.04 -23.71
C GLU A 155 -0.54 35.69 -22.59
N SER A 156 -1.78 36.06 -22.91
CA SER A 156 -2.67 36.80 -22.00
C SER A 156 -3.24 35.89 -20.90
N CYS A 157 -3.23 36.39 -19.66
CA CYS A 157 -3.95 35.80 -18.53
C CYS A 157 -5.41 36.28 -18.44
N TYR A 158 -5.98 36.85 -19.50
CA TYR A 158 -7.39 37.29 -19.58
C TYR A 158 -7.86 38.17 -18.40
N GLY A 159 -6.99 39.09 -17.96
CA GLY A 159 -7.28 40.03 -16.86
C GLY A 159 -6.92 39.54 -15.46
N ALA A 160 -6.45 38.29 -15.33
CA ALA A 160 -6.09 37.69 -14.06
C ALA A 160 -4.60 37.82 -13.68
N LYS A 161 -3.85 38.74 -14.33
CA LYS A 161 -2.41 38.94 -14.07
C LYS A 161 -2.14 39.31 -12.59
N THR A 162 -1.06 38.77 -12.04
CA THR A 162 -0.54 39.06 -10.69
C THR A 162 0.93 39.47 -10.77
N GLU A 163 1.47 40.11 -9.72
CA GLU A 163 2.89 40.54 -9.68
C GLU A 163 3.86 39.38 -9.93
N ASP A 164 3.53 38.16 -9.47
CA ASP A 164 4.34 36.96 -9.68
C ASP A 164 4.04 36.20 -10.99
N LEU A 165 2.96 36.55 -11.70
CA LEU A 165 2.49 35.83 -12.89
C LEU A 165 1.99 36.82 -13.94
N GLU A 166 2.96 37.40 -14.66
CA GLU A 166 2.70 38.45 -15.67
C GLU A 166 2.23 37.88 -17.02
N CYS A 167 2.60 36.63 -17.32
CA CYS A 167 2.36 35.94 -18.58
C CYS A 167 1.77 34.54 -18.32
N CYS A 168 0.80 34.13 -19.13
CA CYS A 168 0.16 32.82 -19.01
C CYS A 168 0.28 32.05 -20.32
N ASN A 169 1.29 31.19 -20.42
CA ASN A 169 1.68 30.51 -21.65
C ASN A 169 1.06 29.12 -21.81
N SER A 170 0.64 28.52 -20.69
CA SER A 170 -0.09 27.26 -20.65
C SER A 170 -1.53 27.45 -20.18
N CYS A 171 -2.40 26.48 -20.47
CA CYS A 171 -3.76 26.45 -19.92
C CYS A 171 -3.72 26.44 -18.39
N GLU A 172 -2.70 25.80 -17.83
CA GLU A 172 -2.50 25.74 -16.39
C GLU A 172 -2.12 27.09 -15.80
N ASP A 173 -1.30 27.88 -16.48
CA ASP A 173 -0.93 29.23 -16.02
C ASP A 173 -2.16 30.13 -15.94
N VAL A 174 -3.07 30.04 -16.94
CA VAL A 174 -4.32 30.80 -16.93
C VAL A 174 -5.21 30.38 -15.76
N ARG A 175 -5.32 29.07 -15.52
CA ARG A 175 -6.09 28.53 -14.38
C ARG A 175 -5.50 28.99 -13.05
N GLU A 176 -4.18 29.01 -12.93
CA GLU A 176 -3.49 29.49 -11.74
C GLU A 176 -3.71 30.99 -11.50
N ALA A 177 -3.63 31.81 -12.56
CA ALA A 177 -3.91 33.23 -12.49
C ALA A 177 -5.35 33.50 -12.01
N TYR A 178 -6.33 32.80 -12.58
CA TYR A 178 -7.74 32.92 -12.21
C TYR A 178 -7.97 32.50 -10.76
N ARG A 179 -7.32 31.41 -10.35
CA ARG A 179 -7.37 30.88 -8.99
C ARG A 179 -6.81 31.88 -7.96
N ARG A 180 -5.66 32.50 -8.23
CA ARG A 180 -5.09 33.56 -7.36
C ARG A 180 -6.00 34.77 -7.20
N LYS A 181 -6.78 35.09 -8.23
CA LYS A 181 -7.78 36.18 -8.21
C LYS A 181 -9.12 35.77 -7.59
N GLY A 182 -9.33 34.50 -7.26
CA GLY A 182 -10.63 34.01 -6.80
C GLY A 182 -11.70 34.01 -7.92
N TRP A 183 -11.28 33.94 -9.18
CA TRP A 183 -12.19 33.93 -10.34
C TRP A 183 -12.50 32.51 -10.82
N ALA A 184 -13.79 32.23 -10.97
CA ALA A 184 -14.28 30.97 -11.48
C ALA A 184 -13.80 30.66 -12.92
N PHE A 185 -13.31 29.45 -13.13
CA PHE A 185 -12.87 28.96 -14.43
C PHE A 185 -14.05 28.32 -15.20
N LYS A 186 -14.99 29.12 -15.71
CA LYS A 186 -16.27 28.62 -16.27
C LYS A 186 -16.20 28.20 -17.74
N THR A 187 -15.25 28.73 -18.51
CA THR A 187 -15.26 28.57 -19.97
C THR A 187 -13.87 28.26 -20.53
N PRO A 188 -13.40 27.01 -20.39
CA PRO A 188 -12.10 26.60 -20.94
C PRO A 188 -12.02 26.75 -22.47
N GLU A 189 -13.16 26.74 -23.16
CA GLU A 189 -13.24 26.85 -24.63
C GLU A 189 -12.93 28.26 -25.16
N LEU A 190 -13.10 29.30 -24.34
CA LEU A 190 -12.78 30.70 -24.69
C LEU A 190 -11.29 31.02 -24.56
N ILE A 191 -10.52 30.10 -23.96
CA ILE A 191 -9.10 30.28 -23.66
C ILE A 191 -8.29 29.53 -24.72
N GLU A 192 -7.49 30.28 -25.48
CA GLU A 192 -6.73 29.74 -26.63
C GLU A 192 -5.70 28.71 -26.18
N GLN A 193 -5.07 28.93 -25.02
CA GLN A 193 -4.13 28.01 -24.38
C GLN A 193 -4.78 26.63 -24.15
N CYS A 194 -5.98 26.62 -23.57
CA CYS A 194 -6.70 25.40 -23.21
C CYS A 194 -7.25 24.65 -24.42
N LYS A 195 -7.69 25.39 -25.44
CA LYS A 195 -8.13 24.82 -26.71
C LYS A 195 -6.96 24.18 -27.47
N ARG A 196 -5.80 24.85 -27.50
CA ARG A 196 -4.56 24.36 -28.13
C ARG A 196 -4.04 23.10 -27.45
N GLU A 197 -4.08 23.06 -26.12
CA GLU A 197 -3.63 21.90 -25.34
C GLU A 197 -4.68 20.77 -25.28
N GLY A 198 -5.88 20.97 -25.82
CA GLY A 198 -6.93 19.96 -25.82
C GLY A 198 -7.37 19.56 -24.41
N PHE A 199 -7.31 20.47 -23.43
CA PHE A 199 -7.70 20.16 -22.05
C PHE A 199 -9.16 19.67 -21.97
N THR A 200 -10.09 20.42 -22.56
CA THR A 200 -11.52 20.07 -22.62
C THR A 200 -11.74 18.72 -23.30
N GLN A 201 -10.98 18.43 -24.36
CA GLN A 201 -11.05 17.16 -25.09
C GLN A 201 -10.58 15.98 -24.24
N ARG A 202 -9.44 16.10 -23.54
CA ARG A 202 -8.93 15.07 -22.63
C ARG A 202 -9.92 14.75 -21.51
N VAL A 203 -10.57 15.77 -20.97
CA VAL A 203 -11.60 15.61 -19.93
C VAL A 203 -12.83 14.87 -20.45
N HIS A 204 -13.31 15.23 -21.65
CA HIS A 204 -14.47 14.56 -22.24
C HIS A 204 -14.16 13.13 -22.70
N GLU A 205 -12.96 12.88 -23.21
CA GLU A 205 -12.50 11.55 -23.63
C GLU A 205 -12.37 10.59 -22.43
N GLN A 206 -11.91 11.11 -21.28
CA GLN A 206 -11.82 10.33 -20.04
C GLN A 206 -13.14 10.20 -19.28
N LYS A 207 -14.27 10.64 -19.88
CA LYS A 207 -15.57 10.59 -19.21
C LYS A 207 -16.08 9.15 -19.04
N GLY A 208 -16.17 8.74 -17.78
CA GLY A 208 -16.52 7.38 -17.39
C GLY A 208 -15.33 6.41 -17.35
N GLU A 209 -14.11 6.93 -17.40
CA GLU A 209 -12.91 6.18 -17.00
C GLU A 209 -12.76 6.16 -15.47
N GLY A 210 -11.96 5.21 -15.00
CA GLY A 210 -11.47 5.14 -13.63
C GLY A 210 -9.98 5.46 -13.53
N CYS A 211 -9.49 5.52 -12.30
CA CYS A 211 -8.08 5.73 -12.01
C CYS A 211 -7.60 4.78 -10.92
N GLN A 212 -6.48 4.11 -11.16
CA GLN A 212 -5.71 3.43 -10.11
C GLN A 212 -4.52 4.30 -9.72
N VAL A 213 -4.41 4.62 -8.44
CA VAL A 213 -3.26 5.33 -7.87
C VAL A 213 -2.47 4.34 -7.03
N TYR A 214 -1.19 4.14 -7.35
CA TYR A 214 -0.34 3.20 -6.63
C TYR A 214 1.11 3.71 -6.51
N GLY A 215 1.82 3.19 -5.52
CA GLY A 215 3.21 3.54 -5.25
C GLY A 215 3.43 3.79 -3.77
N PHE A 216 4.37 4.68 -3.43
CA PHE A 216 4.61 5.06 -2.04
C PHE A 216 4.77 6.57 -1.88
N LEU A 217 4.30 7.06 -0.73
CA LEU A 217 4.40 8.44 -0.30
C LEU A 217 5.37 8.54 0.87
N GLU A 218 6.45 9.30 0.73
CA GLU A 218 7.41 9.54 1.81
C GLU A 218 6.97 10.76 2.64
N VAL A 219 6.61 10.55 3.91
CA VAL A 219 6.12 11.60 4.82
C VAL A 219 6.95 11.70 6.11
N ASN A 220 6.86 12.83 6.80
CA ASN A 220 7.42 12.98 8.14
C ASN A 220 6.69 12.03 9.12
N LYS A 221 7.42 11.40 10.05
CA LYS A 221 6.84 10.57 11.13
C LYS A 221 6.22 11.43 12.23
N VAL A 222 5.16 12.13 11.88
CA VAL A 222 4.35 12.95 12.78
C VAL A 222 2.87 12.69 12.48
N ALA A 223 1.99 13.20 13.34
CA ALA A 223 0.56 13.21 13.01
C ALA A 223 0.34 14.04 11.74
N GLY A 224 -0.57 13.58 10.89
CA GLY A 224 -0.87 14.20 9.61
C GLY A 224 -2.07 13.54 8.95
N ASN A 225 -2.43 14.04 7.78
CA ASN A 225 -3.45 13.47 6.93
C ASN A 225 -2.97 13.44 5.48
N PHE A 226 -3.48 12.49 4.72
CA PHE A 226 -3.44 12.56 3.26
C PHE A 226 -4.85 12.33 2.75
N HIS A 227 -5.18 12.92 1.62
CA HIS A 227 -6.52 12.81 1.06
C HIS A 227 -6.47 12.86 -0.46
N PHE A 228 -7.42 12.13 -1.05
CA PHE A 228 -7.69 12.16 -2.48
C PHE A 228 -8.82 13.14 -2.72
N ALA A 229 -8.61 14.08 -3.63
CA ALA A 229 -9.61 15.06 -3.98
C ALA A 229 -9.70 15.25 -5.49
N PRO A 230 -10.89 15.57 -6.01
CA PRO A 230 -11.03 16.01 -7.38
C PRO A 230 -10.59 17.48 -7.49
N GLY A 231 -9.93 17.82 -8.61
CA GLY A 231 -9.39 19.17 -8.86
C GLY A 231 -8.02 19.38 -8.20
N LYS A 232 -7.42 20.56 -8.40
CA LYS A 232 -6.14 20.89 -7.75
C LYS A 232 -6.37 21.48 -6.36
N SER A 233 -5.56 21.04 -5.41
CA SER A 233 -5.42 21.66 -4.10
C SER A 233 -4.81 23.07 -4.20
N PHE A 234 -5.23 23.96 -3.30
CA PHE A 234 -4.64 25.29 -3.15
C PHE A 234 -4.68 25.74 -1.68
N GLN A 235 -3.72 26.57 -1.28
CA GLN A 235 -3.71 27.22 0.02
C GLN A 235 -4.05 28.70 -0.14
N GLN A 236 -5.17 29.12 0.44
CA GLN A 236 -5.49 30.54 0.60
C GLN A 236 -5.62 30.84 2.10
N ALA A 237 -4.79 31.76 2.61
CA ALA A 237 -4.84 32.24 4.00
C ALA A 237 -4.77 31.12 5.06
N HIS A 238 -3.85 30.16 4.91
CA HIS A 238 -3.69 28.99 5.81
C HIS A 238 -4.86 27.98 5.82
N VAL A 239 -5.80 28.10 4.87
CA VAL A 239 -6.86 27.12 4.66
C VAL A 239 -6.56 26.34 3.39
N HIS A 240 -6.57 25.01 3.49
CA HIS A 240 -6.43 24.11 2.36
C HIS A 240 -7.81 23.91 1.74
N VAL A 241 -7.95 24.33 0.49
CA VAL A 241 -9.22 24.22 -0.26
C VAL A 241 -8.96 23.50 -1.58
N HIS A 242 -9.87 22.60 -1.93
CA HIS A 242 -9.89 22.02 -3.26
C HIS A 242 -10.70 22.91 -4.18
N ALA A 243 -10.23 23.08 -5.42
CA ALA A 243 -10.85 23.98 -6.40
C ALA A 243 -12.36 23.68 -6.65
N LEU A 244 -12.85 22.49 -6.30
CA LEU A 244 -14.26 22.10 -6.43
C LEU A 244 -15.16 22.44 -5.22
N GLU A 245 -14.61 22.82 -4.07
CA GLU A 245 -15.40 23.25 -2.90
C GLU A 245 -15.90 24.69 -3.00
N LEU A 246 -15.31 25.50 -3.88
CA LEU A 246 -15.88 26.80 -4.22
C LEU A 246 -17.02 26.57 -5.22
N GLN A 247 -18.26 26.73 -4.76
CA GLN A 247 -19.50 26.51 -5.49
C GLN A 247 -19.58 27.25 -6.85
N ASP A 248 -18.73 28.26 -7.06
CA ASP A 248 -18.57 29.02 -8.29
C ASP A 248 -17.53 28.47 -9.29
N PHE A 249 -16.65 27.56 -8.87
CA PHE A 249 -15.49 27.03 -9.61
C PHE A 249 -15.70 25.64 -10.20
N ASN A 250 -16.94 25.27 -10.51
CA ASN A 250 -17.22 24.04 -11.25
C ASN A 250 -17.23 24.33 -12.77
N PRO A 251 -16.11 24.13 -13.52
CA PRO A 251 -16.06 24.30 -14.97
C PRO A 251 -17.08 23.46 -15.74
N PHE A 252 -17.68 22.44 -15.09
CA PHE A 252 -18.56 21.47 -15.74
C PHE A 252 -20.03 21.59 -15.33
N GLY A 253 -20.39 22.52 -14.44
CA GLY A 253 -21.77 22.74 -14.03
C GLY A 253 -22.42 21.49 -13.43
N SER A 254 -22.56 21.43 -12.11
CA SER A 254 -23.30 20.35 -11.43
C SER A 254 -22.90 18.91 -11.78
N GLU A 255 -21.71 18.65 -12.33
CA GLU A 255 -21.23 17.26 -12.43
C GLU A 255 -20.84 16.78 -11.04
N LYS A 256 -21.60 15.80 -10.61
CA LYS A 256 -21.59 15.18 -9.31
C LYS A 256 -20.50 14.10 -9.30
N PHE A 257 -19.52 14.22 -8.42
CA PHE A 257 -18.38 13.30 -8.39
C PHE A 257 -18.71 12.09 -7.52
N ASN A 258 -18.42 10.90 -8.05
CA ASN A 258 -18.55 9.66 -7.33
C ASN A 258 -17.18 9.21 -6.82
N LEU A 259 -16.96 9.37 -5.50
CA LEU A 259 -15.74 8.99 -4.79
C LEU A 259 -15.75 7.53 -4.31
N THR A 260 -16.58 6.67 -4.90
CA THR A 260 -16.49 5.22 -4.70
C THR A 260 -15.07 4.78 -4.99
N HIS A 261 -14.50 3.98 -4.09
CA HIS A 261 -13.13 3.53 -4.22
C HIS A 261 -12.91 2.15 -3.58
N TYR A 262 -11.83 1.51 -4.01
CA TYR A 262 -11.35 0.24 -3.52
C TYR A 262 -9.91 0.42 -3.05
N ILE A 263 -9.68 0.15 -1.77
CA ILE A 263 -8.34 0.12 -1.19
C ILE A 263 -7.79 -1.28 -1.45
N ASN A 264 -6.96 -1.42 -2.48
CA ASN A 264 -6.33 -2.70 -2.81
C ASN A 264 -5.28 -3.03 -1.74
N HIS A 265 -4.45 -2.04 -1.42
CA HIS A 265 -3.39 -2.18 -0.43
C HIS A 265 -3.08 -0.83 0.24
N LEU A 266 -2.91 -0.83 1.56
CA LEU A 266 -2.44 0.32 2.32
C LEU A 266 -1.57 -0.14 3.49
N SER A 267 -0.28 0.19 3.45
CA SER A 267 0.68 -0.17 4.49
C SER A 267 1.60 0.99 4.86
N PHE A 268 2.23 0.89 6.03
CA PHE A 268 3.08 1.92 6.61
C PHE A 268 4.46 1.33 6.93
N GLY A 269 5.49 1.79 6.23
CA GLY A 269 6.85 1.29 6.37
C GLY A 269 7.12 0.03 5.55
N GLN A 270 8.03 -0.82 6.01
CA GLN A 270 8.37 -2.07 5.34
C GLN A 270 7.42 -3.20 5.77
N GLU A 271 7.05 -4.05 4.82
CA GLU A 271 6.28 -5.26 5.10
C GLU A 271 7.15 -6.34 5.75
N TYR A 272 6.53 -7.16 6.60
CA TYR A 272 7.13 -8.34 7.20
C TYR A 272 6.12 -9.50 7.22
N PRO A 273 6.59 -10.76 7.30
CA PRO A 273 5.72 -11.93 7.25
C PRO A 273 4.69 -11.93 8.39
N GLY A 274 3.41 -12.05 8.04
CA GLY A 274 2.32 -12.15 9.01
C GLY A 274 1.61 -10.84 9.33
N ILE A 275 2.09 -9.69 8.81
CA ILE A 275 1.36 -8.42 8.91
C ILE A 275 -0.01 -8.54 8.23
N LYS A 276 -1.04 -7.99 8.87
CA LYS A 276 -2.37 -7.86 8.28
C LYS A 276 -2.77 -6.40 8.32
N ASN A 277 -2.76 -5.75 7.16
CA ASN A 277 -3.24 -4.38 7.07
C ASN A 277 -4.77 -4.37 7.10
N PRO A 278 -5.41 -3.63 8.03
CA PRO A 278 -6.85 -3.70 8.20
C PRO A 278 -7.68 -3.14 7.04
N LEU A 279 -7.08 -2.27 6.22
CA LEU A 279 -7.75 -1.58 5.11
C LEU A 279 -7.57 -2.30 3.76
N ASP A 280 -6.71 -3.31 3.68
CA ASP A 280 -6.51 -4.09 2.45
C ASP A 280 -7.82 -4.78 2.03
N GLY A 281 -8.18 -4.64 0.75
CA GLY A 281 -9.42 -5.17 0.18
C GLY A 281 -10.70 -4.43 0.61
N THR A 282 -10.59 -3.24 1.22
CA THR A 282 -11.77 -2.47 1.65
C THR A 282 -12.42 -1.74 0.48
N LYS A 283 -13.75 -1.86 0.37
CA LYS A 283 -14.57 -1.14 -0.62
C LYS A 283 -15.43 -0.09 0.08
N ALA A 284 -15.41 1.13 -0.42
CA ALA A 284 -16.33 2.20 -0.03
C ALA A 284 -17.14 2.66 -1.24
N VAL A 285 -18.47 2.65 -1.10
CA VAL A 285 -19.42 3.00 -2.16
C VAL A 285 -20.11 4.28 -1.79
N ALA A 286 -20.03 5.28 -2.66
CA ALA A 286 -20.77 6.52 -2.53
C ALA A 286 -22.21 6.29 -3.00
N HIS A 287 -23.16 6.35 -2.06
CA HIS A 287 -24.60 6.25 -2.35
C HIS A 287 -25.20 7.58 -2.78
N GLU A 288 -24.58 8.67 -2.34
CA GLU A 288 -24.88 10.04 -2.74
C GLU A 288 -23.65 10.64 -3.41
N ASP A 289 -23.91 11.68 -4.16
CA ASP A 289 -22.89 12.42 -4.87
C ASP A 289 -22.10 13.33 -3.93
N SER A 290 -20.78 13.45 -4.15
CA SER A 290 -19.88 14.29 -3.33
C SER A 290 -19.78 13.89 -1.85
N VAL A 291 -19.96 12.60 -1.54
CA VAL A 291 -19.73 12.07 -0.19
C VAL A 291 -18.23 11.99 0.11
N MET A 292 -17.85 12.44 1.31
CA MET A 292 -16.48 12.33 1.83
C MET A 292 -16.31 11.06 2.66
N PHE A 293 -15.28 10.27 2.36
CA PHE A 293 -14.88 9.13 3.18
C PHE A 293 -13.69 9.51 4.05
N GLN A 294 -13.78 9.24 5.36
CA GLN A 294 -12.70 9.49 6.31
C GLN A 294 -12.28 8.19 6.99
N TYR A 295 -10.96 7.95 6.99
CA TYR A 295 -10.34 6.81 7.65
C TYR A 295 -9.37 7.31 8.71
N PHE A 296 -9.59 6.89 9.95
CA PHE A 296 -8.66 7.18 11.04
C PHE A 296 -7.78 5.96 11.25
N VAL A 297 -6.48 6.09 11.02
CA VAL A 297 -5.52 5.00 11.16
C VAL A 297 -4.52 5.33 12.26
N LYS A 298 -4.40 4.45 13.25
CA LYS A 298 -3.36 4.56 14.30
C LYS A 298 -2.23 3.58 13.99
N VAL A 299 -1.06 4.14 13.67
CA VAL A 299 0.15 3.38 13.30
C VAL A 299 1.06 3.23 14.52
N VAL A 300 1.48 2.00 14.80
CA VAL A 300 2.45 1.69 15.86
C VAL A 300 3.77 1.29 15.22
N PRO A 301 4.90 1.94 15.59
CA PRO A 301 6.23 1.52 15.14
C PRO A 301 6.56 0.11 15.65
N THR A 302 6.93 -0.79 14.75
CA THR A 302 7.19 -2.20 15.08
C THR A 302 8.50 -2.64 14.45
N VAL A 303 9.44 -3.14 15.26
CA VAL A 303 10.69 -3.68 14.73
C VAL A 303 10.58 -5.20 14.66
N TYR A 304 10.73 -5.75 13.46
CA TYR A 304 10.74 -7.19 13.24
C TYR A 304 12.18 -7.69 13.07
N ILE A 305 12.61 -8.56 13.96
CA ILE A 305 13.95 -9.16 13.92
C ILE A 305 13.82 -10.59 13.38
N LYS A 306 14.40 -10.84 12.21
CA LYS A 306 14.43 -12.17 11.60
C LYS A 306 15.35 -13.11 12.39
N SER A 307 15.19 -14.42 12.17
CA SER A 307 16.03 -15.45 12.79
C SER A 307 17.51 -15.41 12.37
N ASP A 308 17.84 -14.68 11.31
CA ASP A 308 19.21 -14.42 10.83
C ASP A 308 19.82 -13.14 11.42
N GLY A 309 19.07 -12.38 12.23
CA GLY A 309 19.50 -11.12 12.82
C GLY A 309 19.21 -9.88 11.96
N GLU A 310 18.61 -10.01 10.78
CA GLU A 310 18.19 -8.88 9.97
C GLU A 310 17.03 -8.13 10.66
N ILE A 311 17.15 -6.81 10.74
CA ILE A 311 16.19 -5.92 11.40
C ILE A 311 15.36 -5.22 10.33
N LEU A 312 14.05 -5.47 10.30
CA LEU A 312 13.09 -4.78 9.46
C LEU A 312 12.34 -3.73 10.27
N SER A 313 12.34 -2.49 9.79
CA SER A 313 11.57 -1.39 10.37
C SER A 313 10.17 -1.39 9.75
N ALA A 314 9.25 -2.05 10.43
CA ALA A 314 7.86 -2.19 10.03
C ALA A 314 6.95 -1.31 10.88
N ARG A 315 5.69 -1.16 10.48
CA ARG A 315 4.71 -0.47 11.33
C ARG A 315 3.34 -1.14 11.19
N GLU A 316 2.73 -1.45 12.32
CA GLU A 316 1.44 -2.12 12.38
C GLU A 316 0.30 -1.10 12.52
N PRO A 317 -0.76 -1.16 11.70
CA PRO A 317 -1.98 -0.41 11.95
C PRO A 317 -2.79 -1.14 13.04
N CYS A 318 -2.95 -0.51 14.22
CA CYS A 318 -3.60 -1.17 15.37
C CYS A 318 -5.11 -0.89 15.48
N GLU A 319 -5.60 0.21 14.91
CA GLU A 319 -7.01 0.60 15.00
C GLU A 319 -7.42 1.37 13.75
N TRP A 320 -8.61 1.05 13.23
CA TRP A 320 -9.29 1.85 12.23
C TRP A 320 -10.78 1.92 12.51
N ARG A 321 -11.41 3.06 12.20
CA ARG A 321 -12.87 3.21 12.19
C ARG A 321 -13.35 3.34 10.76
N ARG A 322 -14.41 2.60 10.42
CA ARG A 322 -15.16 2.85 9.18
C ARG A 322 -15.79 4.24 9.24
N PRO A 323 -15.85 4.96 8.11
CA PRO A 323 -16.67 6.16 8.04
C PRO A 323 -18.13 5.79 8.38
N MET A 324 -18.77 6.60 9.23
CA MET A 324 -20.23 6.60 9.32
C MET A 324 -20.72 7.27 8.04
N GLY A 325 -21.40 6.50 7.18
CA GLY A 325 -22.12 7.01 6.02
C GLY A 325 -23.43 7.66 6.42
#